data_AF-A0AAF0F224-F1
#
_entry.id   AF-A0AAF0F224-F1
#
_cell.length_a   1.000
_cell.length_b   1.000
_cell.length_c   1.000
_cell.angle_alpha   90.00
_cell.angle_beta   90.00
_cell.angle_gamma   90.00
#
_symmetry.space_group_name_H-M   'P 1'
#
loop_
_entity.id
_entity.type
_entity.pdbx_description
1 polymer ?
#
loop_
_entity_poly.entity_id
_entity_poly.type
_entity_poly.pdbx_seq_one_letter_code
_entity_poly.pdbx_strand_id
1 'polypeptide(L)'
;MSKPAVPTPAEKRSLVDEVLGAFRHVPPSKTLDHVGRFLSTWSGTDKSLMTVQYSSKAVVGVLLFLQGVRARLNLSTVGKTPSGVAPLLKLADLIGDARILYRIWGLLPMIQWLITIERTPPPTKLLLQIERIQAWSMVAYCPMEAIAYLGYHKVLNVSTDAQNWLWKHALRLWLLYIVLQFVHLIEDNRLLRLRTKALERSRGHPQPRVVKGSTEPSAPLSEDQQVTRRMWDEIRERKTSTGRCRAA
;
A
#
# COMPACT_ATOMS: atom_id res chain seq x y z
N MET A 1 -34.89 -26.60 4.14
CA MET A 1 -34.89 -26.14 5.54
C MET A 1 -34.90 -27.36 6.43
N SER A 2 -33.72 -27.79 6.90
CA SER A 2 -33.59 -28.98 7.76
C SER A 2 -33.65 -28.54 9.23
N LYS A 3 -34.50 -29.19 10.03
CA LYS A 3 -34.71 -28.88 11.45
C LYS A 3 -33.40 -29.06 12.25
N PRO A 4 -33.09 -28.18 13.21
CA PRO A 4 -32.00 -28.43 14.15
C PRO A 4 -32.37 -29.60 15.07
N ALA A 5 -31.47 -30.58 15.19
CA ALA A 5 -31.63 -31.72 16.05
C ALA A 5 -31.66 -31.29 17.53
N VAL A 6 -32.61 -31.83 18.29
CA VAL A 6 -32.75 -31.66 19.74
C VAL A 6 -31.59 -32.37 20.43
N PRO A 7 -30.82 -31.72 21.33
CA PRO A 7 -29.72 -32.37 22.02
C PRO A 7 -30.23 -33.25 23.18
N THR A 8 -29.78 -34.50 23.22
CA THR A 8 -30.02 -35.48 24.30
C THR A 8 -29.24 -35.13 25.58
N PRO A 9 -29.73 -35.55 26.76
CA PRO A 9 -29.22 -35.10 28.05
C PRO A 9 -27.92 -35.80 28.46
N ALA A 10 -26.91 -34.98 28.76
CA ALA A 10 -25.78 -35.21 29.68
C ALA A 10 -25.12 -36.61 29.69
N GLU A 11 -24.47 -36.97 28.58
CA GLU A 11 -23.33 -37.88 28.65
C GLU A 11 -22.17 -37.15 29.35
N LYS A 12 -21.52 -37.78 30.33
CA LYS A 12 -20.40 -37.18 31.09
C LYS A 12 -19.34 -36.72 30.10
N ARG A 13 -19.25 -35.40 29.87
CA ARG A 13 -18.31 -34.80 28.94
C ARG A 13 -16.91 -35.25 29.32
N SER A 14 -16.24 -35.95 28.41
CA SER A 14 -14.85 -36.32 28.57
C SER A 14 -14.03 -35.04 28.74
N LEU A 15 -12.98 -35.07 29.58
CA LEU A 15 -12.01 -33.96 29.66
C LEU A 15 -11.45 -33.61 28.28
N VAL A 16 -11.41 -34.60 27.38
CA VAL A 16 -11.04 -34.42 25.98
C VAL A 16 -12.05 -33.55 25.22
N ASP A 17 -13.36 -33.71 25.44
CA ASP A 17 -14.39 -32.88 24.81
C ASP A 17 -14.43 -31.46 25.38
N GLU A 18 -14.03 -31.29 26.64
CA GLU A 18 -13.95 -29.98 27.28
C GLU A 18 -12.71 -29.20 26.81
N VAL A 19 -11.57 -29.88 26.67
CA VAL A 19 -10.32 -29.29 26.15
C VAL A 19 -10.39 -29.06 24.64
N LEU A 20 -10.86 -30.03 23.85
CA LEU A 20 -11.02 -29.89 22.39
C LEU A 20 -12.21 -28.98 22.02
N GLY A 21 -13.23 -28.92 22.87
CA GLY A 21 -14.40 -28.06 22.71
C GLY A 21 -14.24 -26.65 23.27
N ALA A 22 -13.06 -26.26 23.75
CA ALA A 22 -12.81 -24.95 24.36
C ALA A 22 -13.21 -23.77 23.44
N PHE A 23 -13.04 -23.93 22.13
CA PHE A 23 -13.42 -22.93 21.13
C PHE A 23 -14.94 -22.77 20.91
N ARG A 24 -15.77 -23.66 21.48
CA ARG A 24 -17.24 -23.54 21.43
C ARG A 24 -17.76 -22.30 22.15
N HIS A 25 -17.01 -21.77 23.12
CA HIS A 25 -17.35 -20.56 23.85
C HIS A 25 -16.88 -19.27 23.16
N VAL A 26 -16.11 -19.39 22.07
CA VAL A 26 -15.62 -18.24 21.31
C VAL A 26 -16.67 -17.88 20.25
N PRO A 27 -17.38 -16.74 20.37
CA PRO A 27 -18.34 -16.34 19.35
C PRO A 27 -17.62 -16.06 18.03
N PRO A 28 -18.21 -16.43 16.87
CA PRO A 28 -17.61 -16.13 15.57
C PRO A 28 -17.45 -14.61 15.43
N SER A 29 -16.20 -14.17 15.25
CA SER A 29 -15.90 -12.75 15.13
C SER A 29 -15.61 -12.37 13.69
N LYS A 30 -16.33 -11.35 13.19
CA LYS A 30 -16.16 -10.83 11.83
C LYS A 30 -14.73 -10.33 11.58
N THR A 31 -14.05 -9.87 12.63
CA THR A 31 -12.67 -9.38 12.57
C THR A 31 -11.67 -10.51 12.34
N LEU A 32 -11.80 -11.65 13.02
CA LEU A 32 -10.94 -12.83 12.75
C LEU A 32 -11.16 -13.37 11.35
N ASP A 33 -12.41 -13.40 10.86
CA ASP A 33 -12.70 -13.82 9.48
C ASP A 33 -12.05 -12.88 8.46
N HIS A 34 -12.09 -11.57 8.71
CA HIS A 34 -11.45 -10.58 7.84
C HIS A 34 -9.92 -10.72 7.86
N VAL A 35 -9.32 -10.89 9.03
CA VAL A 35 -7.87 -11.09 9.17
C VAL A 35 -7.45 -12.42 8.52
N GLY A 36 -8.20 -13.50 8.73
CA GLY A 36 -7.96 -14.79 8.10
C GLY A 36 -8.03 -14.69 6.58
N ARG A 37 -9.05 -14.02 6.03
CA ARG A 37 -9.14 -13.75 4.58
C ARG A 37 -7.95 -12.93 4.10
N PHE A 38 -7.61 -11.84 4.77
CA PHE A 38 -6.49 -10.99 4.38
C PHE A 38 -5.16 -11.75 4.37
N LEU A 39 -4.82 -12.45 5.46
CA LEU A 39 -3.60 -13.26 5.58
C LEU A 39 -3.63 -14.52 4.70
N SER A 40 -4.79 -15.00 4.27
CA SER A 40 -4.86 -16.07 3.27
C SER A 40 -4.50 -15.58 1.87
N THR A 41 -4.60 -14.28 1.60
CA THR A 41 -4.17 -13.73 0.32
C THR A 41 -2.66 -13.57 0.27
N TRP A 42 -2.10 -13.91 -0.88
CA TRP A 42 -0.67 -13.74 -1.15
C TRP A 42 -0.18 -12.31 -0.88
N SER A 43 -0.92 -11.32 -1.37
CA SER A 43 -0.58 -9.91 -1.19
C SER A 43 -0.74 -9.43 0.26
N GLY A 44 -1.75 -9.94 0.98
CA GLY A 44 -1.98 -9.56 2.38
C GLY A 44 -0.84 -10.02 3.29
N THR A 45 -0.37 -11.25 3.11
CA THR A 45 0.75 -11.81 3.88
C THR A 45 2.07 -11.10 3.61
N ASP A 46 2.43 -10.82 2.35
CA ASP A 46 3.64 -10.04 2.05
C ASP A 46 3.57 -8.65 2.69
N LYS A 47 2.42 -7.96 2.62
CA LYS A 47 2.25 -6.64 3.25
C LYS A 47 2.33 -6.69 4.77
N SER A 48 1.76 -7.71 5.43
CA SER A 48 1.89 -7.86 6.88
C SER A 48 3.33 -8.12 7.29
N LEU A 49 4.03 -9.02 6.59
CA LEU A 49 5.44 -9.32 6.83
C LEU A 49 6.31 -8.09 6.59
N MET A 50 6.06 -7.37 5.51
CA MET A 50 6.70 -6.10 5.21
C MET A 50 6.53 -5.08 6.33
N THR A 51 5.32 -4.95 6.87
CA THR A 51 5.02 -4.04 7.98
C THR A 51 5.78 -4.43 9.23
N VAL A 52 5.81 -5.72 9.58
CA VAL A 52 6.57 -6.22 10.73
C VAL A 52 8.07 -6.01 10.54
N GLN A 53 8.61 -6.28 9.35
CA GLN A 53 10.02 -6.10 9.04
C GLN A 53 10.47 -4.64 9.18
N TYR A 54 9.76 -3.72 8.52
CA TYR A 54 10.13 -2.30 8.54
C TYR A 54 9.83 -1.66 9.90
N SER A 55 8.75 -2.05 10.59
CA SER A 55 8.50 -1.58 11.96
C SER A 55 9.58 -2.07 12.92
N SER A 56 10.05 -3.31 12.81
CA SER A 56 11.16 -3.83 13.62
C SER A 56 12.43 -3.00 13.42
N LYS A 57 12.79 -2.71 12.16
CA LYS A 57 13.94 -1.84 11.83
C LYS A 57 13.75 -0.41 12.32
N ALA A 58 12.53 0.14 12.24
CA ALA A 58 12.21 1.47 12.75
C ALA A 58 12.35 1.53 14.28
N VAL A 59 11.84 0.53 15.02
CA VAL A 59 11.99 0.43 16.48
C VAL A 59 13.46 0.33 16.86
N VAL A 60 14.25 -0.50 16.16
CA VAL A 60 15.70 -0.56 16.37
C VAL A 60 16.36 0.81 16.15
N GLY A 61 16.02 1.50 15.06
CA GLY A 61 16.51 2.85 14.78
C GLY A 61 16.16 3.86 15.88
N VAL A 62 14.92 3.83 16.38
CA VAL A 62 14.48 4.69 17.49
C VAL A 62 15.22 4.36 18.78
N LEU A 63 15.39 3.07 19.11
CA LEU A 63 16.12 2.65 20.30
C LEU A 63 17.59 3.11 20.26
N LEU A 64 18.26 2.96 19.11
CA LEU A 64 19.63 3.43 18.92
C LEU A 64 19.72 4.96 18.94
N PHE A 65 18.75 5.66 18.36
CA PHE A 65 18.68 7.12 18.42
C PHE A 65 18.51 7.61 19.86
N LEU A 66 17.58 7.02 20.62
CA LEU A 66 17.37 7.34 22.04
C LEU A 66 18.62 7.03 22.88
N GLN A 67 19.36 5.97 22.56
CA GLN A 67 20.65 5.71 23.19
C GLN A 67 21.69 6.76 22.86
N GLY A 68 21.79 7.19 21.59
CA GLY A 68 22.68 8.28 21.18
C GLY A 68 22.37 9.59 21.89
N VAL A 69 21.09 9.90 22.07
CA VAL A 69 20.64 11.08 22.85
C VAL A 69 21.01 10.93 24.33
N ARG A 70 20.74 9.77 24.95
CA ARG A 70 21.10 9.52 26.36
C ARG A 70 22.60 9.54 26.61
N ALA A 71 23.39 9.04 25.66
CA ALA A 71 24.86 9.09 25.71
C ALA A 71 25.36 10.53 25.64
N ARG A 72 24.77 11.38 24.78
CA ARG A 72 25.10 12.81 24.70
C ARG A 72 24.70 13.61 25.95
N LEU A 73 23.68 13.16 26.66
CA LEU A 73 23.21 13.77 27.91
C LEU A 73 23.93 13.23 29.16
N ASN A 74 24.95 12.36 29.02
CA ASN A 74 25.66 11.70 30.14
C ASN A 74 24.73 10.93 31.11
N LEU A 75 23.51 10.59 30.68
CA LEU A 75 22.47 9.99 31.53
C LEU A 75 22.51 8.45 31.55
N SER A 76 23.43 7.80 30.83
CA SER A 76 23.42 6.35 30.63
C SER A 76 24.80 5.73 30.64
N THR A 77 24.91 4.54 31.24
CA THR A 77 26.09 3.67 31.17
C THR A 77 26.44 3.36 29.72
N VAL A 78 27.51 3.97 29.25
CA VAL A 78 28.11 3.78 27.93
C VAL A 78 28.47 2.31 27.77
N GLY A 79 27.85 1.60 26.82
CA GLY A 79 28.31 0.27 26.38
C GLY A 79 27.28 -0.87 26.37
N LYS A 80 26.09 -0.71 26.97
CA LYS A 80 25.04 -1.76 26.88
C LYS A 80 24.06 -1.46 25.75
N THR A 81 24.06 -2.29 24.72
CA THR A 81 22.99 -2.29 23.70
C THR A 81 21.64 -2.57 24.38
N PRO A 82 20.52 -1.99 23.91
CA PRO A 82 19.23 -2.21 24.51
C PRO A 82 18.87 -3.69 24.36
N SER A 83 18.32 -4.30 25.42
CA SER A 83 17.97 -5.73 25.49
C SER A 83 16.96 -6.23 24.43
N GLY A 84 16.46 -5.36 23.55
CA GLY A 84 15.54 -5.68 22.46
C GLY A 84 16.12 -5.54 21.05
N VAL A 85 17.30 -4.95 20.85
CA VAL A 85 17.80 -4.68 19.48
C VAL A 85 18.19 -5.96 18.76
N ALA A 86 18.93 -6.87 19.41
CA ALA A 86 19.39 -8.09 18.77
C ALA A 86 18.25 -9.05 18.37
N PRO A 87 17.22 -9.31 19.21
CA PRO A 87 16.07 -10.13 18.80
C PRO A 87 15.26 -9.50 17.66
N LEU A 88 15.03 -8.18 17.70
CA LEU A 88 14.28 -7.47 16.65
C LEU A 88 15.01 -7.49 15.30
N LEU A 89 16.34 -7.39 15.32
CA LEU A 89 17.13 -7.49 14.10
C LEU A 89 17.05 -8.90 13.50
N LYS A 90 17.20 -9.94 14.33
CA LYS A 90 17.04 -11.34 13.88
C LYS A 90 15.65 -11.60 13.30
N LEU A 91 14.59 -11.05 13.91
CA LEU A 91 13.23 -11.14 13.36
C LEU A 91 13.13 -10.45 11.99
N ALA A 92 13.70 -9.25 11.87
CA ALA A 92 13.68 -8.50 10.60
C ALA A 92 14.48 -9.19 9.48
N ASP A 93 15.55 -9.90 9.83
CA ASP A 93 16.36 -10.67 8.88
C ASP A 93 15.62 -11.94 8.45
N LEU A 94 15.04 -12.70 9.39
CA LEU A 94 14.24 -13.89 9.09
C LEU A 94 13.03 -13.59 8.19
N ILE A 95 12.33 -12.48 8.49
CA ILE A 95 11.24 -12.01 7.64
C ILE A 95 11.78 -11.56 6.27
N GLY A 96 12.97 -10.97 6.22
CA GLY A 96 13.65 -10.63 4.97
C GLY A 96 13.85 -11.85 4.06
N ASP A 97 14.38 -12.93 4.62
CA ASP A 97 14.59 -14.19 3.90
C ASP A 97 13.27 -14.78 3.39
N ALA A 98 12.24 -14.82 4.24
CA ALA A 98 10.91 -15.27 3.86
C ALA A 98 10.35 -14.43 2.69
N ARG A 99 10.53 -13.11 2.71
CA ARG A 99 10.05 -12.22 1.64
C ARG A 99 10.77 -12.41 0.32
N ILE A 100 12.06 -12.73 0.33
CA ILE A 100 12.78 -13.06 -0.90
C ILE A 100 12.17 -14.34 -1.52
N LEU A 101 11.86 -15.35 -0.70
CA LEU A 101 11.16 -16.56 -1.16
C LEU A 101 9.77 -16.26 -1.73
N TYR A 102 8.97 -15.41 -1.06
CA TYR A 102 7.70 -14.93 -1.63
C TYR A 102 7.91 -14.21 -2.96
N ARG A 103 9.00 -13.47 -3.15
CA ARG A 103 9.22 -12.73 -4.40
C ARG A 103 9.47 -13.64 -5.61
N ILE A 104 10.02 -14.84 -5.40
CA ILE A 104 10.20 -15.84 -6.47
C ILE A 104 8.87 -16.14 -7.16
N TRP A 105 7.83 -16.40 -6.37
CA TRP A 105 6.48 -16.66 -6.89
C TRP A 105 5.72 -15.38 -7.28
N GLY A 106 6.16 -14.22 -6.77
CA GLY A 106 5.70 -12.90 -7.20
C GLY A 106 5.96 -12.57 -8.67
N LEU A 107 6.75 -13.37 -9.38
CA LEU A 107 6.95 -13.26 -10.83
C LEU A 107 5.65 -13.54 -11.62
N LEU A 108 4.82 -14.48 -11.15
CA LEU A 108 3.58 -14.86 -11.86
C LEU A 108 2.59 -13.68 -11.96
N PRO A 109 2.26 -12.97 -10.86
CA PRO A 109 1.48 -11.74 -10.93
C PRO A 109 2.11 -10.65 -11.81
N MET A 110 3.45 -10.56 -11.87
CA MET A 110 4.13 -9.56 -12.72
C MET A 110 3.96 -9.85 -14.21
N ILE A 111 4.00 -11.13 -14.61
CA ILE A 111 3.70 -11.53 -15.99
C ILE A 111 2.24 -11.24 -16.32
N GLN A 112 1.32 -11.54 -15.39
CA GLN A 112 -0.08 -11.22 -15.55
C GLN A 112 -0.30 -9.71 -15.73
N TRP A 113 0.39 -8.88 -14.94
CA TRP A 113 0.36 -7.42 -15.07
C TRP A 113 0.85 -6.95 -16.44
N LEU A 114 1.94 -7.52 -16.95
CA LEU A 114 2.46 -7.20 -18.29
C LEU A 114 1.44 -7.53 -19.39
N ILE A 115 0.74 -8.67 -19.27
CA ILE A 115 -0.34 -9.04 -20.20
C ILE A 115 -1.51 -8.04 -20.12
N THR A 116 -1.87 -7.58 -18.93
CA THR A 116 -2.93 -6.59 -18.75
C THR A 116 -2.56 -5.25 -19.38
N ILE A 117 -1.32 -4.78 -19.23
CA ILE A 117 -0.86 -3.53 -19.85
C ILE A 117 -1.03 -3.59 -21.39
N GLU A 118 -0.75 -4.73 -22.01
CA GLU A 118 -0.86 -4.88 -23.46
C GLU A 118 -2.31 -4.96 -23.95
N ARG A 119 -3.21 -5.55 -23.14
CA ARG A 119 -4.62 -5.71 -23.50
C ARG A 119 -5.47 -4.48 -23.19
N THR A 120 -5.08 -3.70 -22.18
CA THR A 120 -5.80 -2.49 -21.76
C THR A 120 -4.78 -1.37 -21.56
N PRO A 121 -4.35 -0.71 -22.64
CA PRO A 121 -3.31 0.32 -22.56
C PRO A 121 -3.82 1.55 -21.78
N PRO A 122 -2.95 2.20 -20.99
CA PRO A 122 -3.28 3.45 -20.32
C PRO A 122 -3.55 4.59 -21.32
N PRO A 123 -4.25 5.66 -20.87
CA PRO A 123 -4.70 6.74 -21.75
C PRO A 123 -3.56 7.54 -22.40
N THR A 124 -2.33 7.44 -21.89
CA THR A 124 -1.16 8.16 -22.42
C THR A 124 -0.03 7.20 -22.79
N LYS A 125 0.66 7.49 -23.91
CA LYS A 125 1.79 6.69 -24.40
C LYS A 125 2.99 6.70 -23.46
N LEU A 126 3.20 7.81 -22.74
CA LEU A 126 4.28 7.91 -21.74
C LEU A 126 4.03 6.97 -20.56
N LEU A 127 2.80 6.90 -20.06
CA LEU A 127 2.45 6.00 -18.96
C LEU A 127 2.62 4.54 -19.38
N LEU A 128 2.23 4.20 -20.61
CA LEU A 128 2.44 2.87 -21.18
C LEU A 128 3.93 2.49 -21.22
N GLN A 129 4.81 3.40 -21.67
CA GLN A 129 6.25 3.12 -21.72
C GLN A 129 6.85 2.99 -20.32
N ILE A 130 6.44 3.83 -19.37
CA ILE A 130 6.88 3.74 -17.98
C ILE A 130 6.47 2.39 -17.38
N GLU A 131 5.20 2.01 -17.50
CA GLU A 131 4.68 0.75 -16.97
C GLU A 131 5.36 -0.46 -17.59
N ARG A 132 5.65 -0.44 -18.91
CA ARG A 132 6.41 -1.51 -19.57
C ARG A 132 7.82 -1.62 -19.01
N ILE A 133 8.57 -0.51 -18.93
CA ILE A 133 9.95 -0.54 -18.40
C ILE A 133 9.93 -0.99 -16.94
N GLN A 134 8.93 -0.56 -16.17
CA GLN A 134 8.75 -0.94 -14.78
C GLN A 134 8.49 -2.45 -14.62
N ALA A 135 7.60 -3.01 -15.46
CA ALA A 135 7.33 -4.44 -15.51
C ALA A 135 8.55 -5.24 -15.93
N TRP A 136 9.25 -4.83 -17.00
CA TRP A 136 10.47 -5.47 -17.47
C TRP A 136 11.57 -5.44 -16.40
N SER A 137 11.71 -4.32 -15.69
CA SER A 137 12.67 -4.20 -14.59
C SER A 137 12.37 -5.19 -13.47
N MET A 138 11.08 -5.43 -13.14
CA MET A 138 10.69 -6.40 -12.12
C MET A 138 10.86 -7.84 -12.58
N VAL A 139 10.51 -8.14 -13.83
CA VAL A 139 10.67 -9.46 -14.44
C VAL A 139 12.14 -9.88 -14.50
N ALA A 140 13.07 -8.94 -14.71
CA ALA A 140 14.51 -9.20 -14.63
C ALA A 140 15.01 -9.27 -13.18
N TYR A 141 14.53 -8.38 -12.31
CA TYR A 141 14.94 -8.31 -10.90
C TYR A 141 14.61 -9.58 -10.11
N CYS A 142 13.37 -10.07 -10.18
CA CYS A 142 12.91 -11.22 -9.39
C CYS A 142 13.76 -12.50 -9.57
N PRO A 143 14.05 -12.99 -10.81
CA PRO A 143 14.89 -14.17 -10.99
C PRO A 143 16.34 -13.91 -10.61
N MET A 144 16.88 -12.70 -10.85
CA MET A 144 18.25 -12.37 -10.45
C MET A 144 18.42 -12.43 -8.94
N GLU A 145 17.48 -11.88 -8.19
CA GLU A 145 17.46 -11.95 -6.71
C GLU A 145 17.30 -13.39 -6.23
N ALA A 146 16.41 -14.18 -6.87
CA ALA A 146 16.22 -15.59 -6.56
C ALA A 146 17.51 -16.41 -6.73
N ILE A 147 18.24 -16.21 -7.83
CA ILE A 147 19.51 -16.90 -8.09
C ILE A 147 20.57 -16.49 -7.08
N ALA A 148 20.67 -15.19 -6.76
CA ALA A 148 21.62 -14.69 -5.75
C ALA A 148 21.34 -15.24 -4.35
N TYR A 149 20.06 -15.41 -4.00
CA TYR A 149 19.60 -15.99 -2.75
C TYR A 149 19.86 -17.50 -2.69
N LEU A 150 19.53 -18.25 -3.74
CA LEU A 150 19.82 -19.69 -3.83
C LEU A 150 21.33 -19.98 -3.79
N GLY A 151 22.15 -19.10 -4.38
CA GLY A 151 23.61 -19.15 -4.27
C GLY A 151 24.12 -18.86 -2.85
N TYR A 152 23.46 -17.94 -2.13
CA TYR A 152 23.77 -17.66 -0.72
C TYR A 152 23.56 -18.89 0.17
N HIS A 153 22.44 -19.59 0.00
CA HIS A 153 22.11 -20.81 0.73
C HIS A 153 22.85 -22.06 0.23
N LYS A 154 23.81 -21.92 -0.70
CA LYS A 154 24.59 -23.02 -1.27
C LYS A 154 23.76 -24.10 -1.98
N VAL A 155 22.55 -23.76 -2.41
CA VAL A 155 21.72 -24.64 -3.24
C VAL A 155 22.25 -24.66 -4.67
N LEU A 156 22.77 -23.53 -5.14
CA LEU A 156 23.46 -23.40 -6.42
C LEU A 156 24.94 -23.09 -6.19
N ASN A 157 25.81 -23.78 -6.92
CA ASN A 157 27.25 -23.52 -6.93
C ASN A 157 27.57 -22.27 -7.75
N VAL A 158 27.22 -21.10 -7.21
CA VAL A 158 27.52 -19.79 -7.81
C VAL A 158 28.75 -19.21 -7.13
N SER A 159 29.71 -18.72 -7.93
CA SER A 159 30.89 -18.02 -7.41
C SER A 159 30.48 -16.76 -6.62
N THR A 160 31.21 -16.45 -5.55
CA THR A 160 31.00 -15.25 -4.73
C THR A 160 31.02 -13.97 -5.56
N ASP A 161 31.84 -13.91 -6.61
CA ASP A 161 31.92 -12.75 -7.51
C ASP A 161 30.65 -12.58 -8.34
N ALA A 162 30.13 -13.68 -8.89
CA ALA A 162 28.88 -13.69 -9.63
C ALA A 162 27.69 -13.34 -8.72
N GLN A 163 27.70 -13.81 -7.48
CA GLN A 163 26.68 -13.48 -6.49
C GLN A 163 26.68 -11.98 -6.15
N ASN A 164 27.85 -11.40 -5.90
CA ASN A 164 27.98 -9.96 -5.65
C ASN A 164 27.57 -9.12 -6.86
N TRP A 165 27.86 -9.59 -8.08
CA TRP A 165 27.40 -8.97 -9.31
C TRP A 165 25.87 -8.98 -9.41
N LEU A 166 25.24 -10.13 -9.17
CA LEU A 166 23.78 -10.28 -9.18
C LEU A 166 23.11 -9.35 -8.16
N TRP A 167 23.60 -9.31 -6.91
CA TRP A 167 23.06 -8.42 -5.87
C TRP A 167 23.13 -6.94 -6.26
N LYS A 168 24.26 -6.49 -6.80
CA LYS A 168 24.43 -5.09 -7.23
C LYS A 168 23.47 -4.73 -8.37
N HIS A 169 23.33 -5.62 -9.37
CA HIS A 169 22.43 -5.37 -10.48
C HIS A 169 20.95 -5.48 -10.08
N ALA A 170 20.61 -6.40 -9.18
CA ALA A 170 19.27 -6.52 -8.61
C ALA A 170 18.89 -5.22 -7.87
N LEU A 171 19.79 -4.67 -7.05
CA LEU A 171 19.56 -3.39 -6.38
C LEU A 171 19.34 -2.23 -7.38
N ARG A 172 20.10 -2.18 -8.48
CA ARG A 172 19.93 -1.16 -9.54
C ARG A 172 18.58 -1.27 -10.24
N LEU A 173 18.13 -2.48 -10.58
CA LEU A 173 16.83 -2.71 -11.20
C LEU A 173 15.68 -2.36 -10.24
N TRP A 174 15.83 -2.71 -8.97
CA TRP A 174 14.86 -2.30 -7.95
C TRP A 174 14.81 -0.78 -7.78
N LEU A 175 15.96 -0.10 -7.79
CA LEU A 175 16.02 1.36 -7.75
C LEU A 175 15.38 1.99 -8.99
N LEU A 176 15.65 1.45 -10.19
CA LEU A 176 15.03 1.89 -11.43
C LEU A 176 13.51 1.84 -11.33
N TYR A 177 12.96 0.71 -10.85
CA TYR A 177 11.53 0.56 -10.60
C TYR A 177 10.99 1.64 -9.66
N ILE A 178 11.67 1.95 -8.55
CA ILE A 178 11.21 2.97 -7.60
C ILE A 178 11.17 4.35 -8.25
N VAL A 179 12.21 4.72 -8.99
CA VAL A 179 12.26 6.01 -9.70
C VAL A 179 11.11 6.09 -10.70
N LEU A 180 10.89 5.02 -11.47
CA LEU A 180 9.77 4.94 -12.41
C LEU A 180 8.42 5.04 -11.70
N GLN A 181 8.28 4.43 -10.52
CA GLN A 181 7.07 4.51 -9.71
C GLN A 181 6.77 5.94 -9.25
N PHE A 182 7.80 6.74 -8.92
CA PHE A 182 7.63 8.16 -8.63
C PHE A 182 7.20 8.95 -9.86
N VAL A 183 7.79 8.69 -11.03
CA VAL A 183 7.40 9.35 -12.28
C VAL A 183 5.96 8.98 -12.67
N HIS A 184 5.60 7.71 -12.55
CA HIS A 184 4.24 7.19 -12.74
C HIS A 184 3.25 7.94 -11.84
N LEU A 185 3.56 8.07 -10.55
CA LEU A 185 2.73 8.81 -9.59
C LEU A 185 2.58 10.30 -9.93
N ILE A 186 3.63 10.95 -10.46
CA ILE A 186 3.57 12.35 -10.88
C ILE A 186 2.63 12.51 -12.08
N GLU A 187 2.73 11.62 -13.06
CA GLU A 187 1.89 11.65 -14.26
C GLU A 187 0.43 11.32 -13.91
N ASP A 188 0.19 10.36 -13.01
CA ASP A 188 -1.14 10.06 -12.50
C ASP A 188 -1.75 11.26 -11.77
N ASN A 189 -0.99 11.92 -10.89
CA ASN A 189 -1.44 13.15 -10.22
C ASN A 189 -1.76 14.27 -11.21
N ARG A 190 -0.97 14.40 -12.30
CA ARG A 190 -1.22 15.36 -13.36
C ARG A 190 -2.51 15.03 -14.10
N LEU A 191 -2.73 13.77 -14.49
CA LEU A 191 -3.94 13.30 -15.15
C LEU A 191 -5.19 13.50 -14.27
N LEU A 192 -5.08 13.21 -12.98
CA LEU A 192 -6.16 13.44 -12.01
C LEU A 192 -6.52 14.93 -11.94
N ARG A 193 -5.53 15.83 -11.84
CA ARG A 193 -5.79 17.28 -11.83
C ARG A 193 -6.44 17.77 -13.13
N LEU A 194 -6.05 17.21 -14.28
CA LEU A 194 -6.68 17.54 -15.55
C LEU A 194 -8.13 17.07 -15.62
N ARG A 195 -8.42 15.85 -15.13
CA ARG A 195 -9.78 15.31 -15.02
C ARG A 195 -10.63 16.14 -14.06
N THR A 196 -10.09 16.55 -12.91
CA THR A 196 -10.78 17.44 -11.97
C THR A 196 -11.13 18.78 -12.63
N LYS A 197 -10.19 19.41 -13.35
CA LYS A 197 -10.46 20.66 -14.08
C LYS A 197 -11.49 20.49 -15.21
N ALA A 198 -11.46 19.35 -15.91
CA ALA A 198 -12.45 19.03 -16.94
C ALA A 198 -13.85 18.84 -16.32
N LEU A 199 -13.92 18.18 -15.16
CA LEU A 199 -15.16 18.00 -14.39
C LEU A 199 -15.67 19.31 -13.79
N GLU A 200 -14.80 20.21 -13.34
CA GLU A 200 -15.19 21.55 -12.86
C GLU A 200 -15.78 22.40 -14.00
N ARG A 201 -15.21 22.30 -15.22
CA ARG A 201 -15.75 22.94 -16.41
C ARG A 201 -17.08 22.34 -16.85
N SER A 202 -17.24 21.02 -16.81
CA SER A 202 -18.49 20.37 -17.20
C SER A 202 -19.60 20.57 -16.17
N ARG A 203 -19.27 20.60 -14.87
CA ARG A 203 -20.22 20.81 -13.76
C ARG A 203 -20.53 22.28 -13.46
N GLY A 204 -20.02 23.23 -14.24
CA GLY A 204 -20.41 24.65 -14.13
C GLY A 204 -20.11 25.30 -12.78
N HIS A 205 -19.02 24.89 -12.10
CA HIS A 205 -18.65 25.50 -10.84
C HIS A 205 -18.18 26.96 -11.08
N PRO A 206 -18.71 27.97 -10.37
CA PRO A 206 -18.41 29.36 -10.66
C PRO A 206 -16.94 29.64 -10.29
N GLN A 207 -16.09 29.85 -11.30
CA GLN A 207 -14.75 30.36 -11.05
C GLN A 207 -14.84 31.76 -10.44
N PRO A 208 -13.97 32.12 -9.48
CA PRO A 208 -13.85 33.50 -9.05
C PRO A 208 -13.51 34.34 -10.29
N ARG A 209 -14.34 35.36 -10.52
CA ARG A 209 -14.34 36.25 -11.67
C ARG A 209 -12.92 36.77 -11.93
N VAL A 210 -12.22 36.19 -12.90
CA VAL A 210 -11.01 36.82 -13.43
C VAL A 210 -11.50 38.01 -14.25
N VAL A 211 -11.47 39.18 -13.64
CA VAL A 211 -11.66 40.46 -14.32
C VAL A 211 -10.41 40.71 -15.15
N LYS A 212 -10.39 40.23 -16.39
CA LYS A 212 -9.56 40.81 -17.46
C LYS A 212 -10.40 40.85 -18.72
N GLY A 213 -10.55 42.07 -19.24
CA GLY A 213 -11.40 42.38 -20.37
C GLY A 213 -11.04 41.57 -21.60
N SER A 214 -11.99 40.76 -22.04
CA SER A 214 -12.07 40.27 -23.42
C SER A 214 -13.55 40.12 -23.74
N THR A 215 -14.04 41.01 -24.58
CA THR A 215 -15.36 40.97 -25.19
C THR A 215 -15.40 39.79 -26.16
N GLU A 216 -15.79 38.60 -25.69
CA GLU A 216 -16.23 37.50 -26.55
C GLU A 216 -17.59 37.00 -26.06
N PRO A 217 -18.56 36.74 -26.97
CA PRO A 217 -19.87 36.21 -26.61
C PRO A 217 -19.70 34.76 -26.14
N SER A 218 -19.86 34.53 -24.84
CA SER A 218 -19.79 33.22 -24.22
C SER A 218 -20.87 32.29 -24.80
N ALA A 219 -20.45 31.13 -25.30
CA ALA A 219 -21.33 30.06 -25.78
C ALA A 219 -22.46 29.71 -24.78
N PRO A 220 -23.67 29.33 -25.24
CA PRO A 220 -24.80 29.04 -24.38
C PRO A 220 -24.49 27.88 -23.43
N LEU A 221 -24.70 28.12 -22.13
CA LEU A 221 -24.49 27.16 -21.06
C LEU A 221 -25.50 26.00 -21.16
N SER A 222 -25.01 24.76 -21.07
CA SER A 222 -25.81 23.53 -21.05
C SER A 222 -26.81 23.52 -19.88
N GLU A 223 -27.96 22.85 -20.00
CA GLU A 223 -29.04 22.82 -19.00
C GLU A 223 -28.52 22.42 -17.61
N ASP A 224 -27.66 21.40 -17.52
CA ASP A 224 -27.04 20.95 -16.28
C ASP A 224 -26.18 22.03 -15.60
N GLN A 225 -25.55 22.90 -16.41
CA GLN A 225 -24.75 24.02 -15.93
C GLN A 225 -25.62 25.14 -15.38
N GLN A 226 -26.81 25.33 -15.94
CA GLN A 226 -27.79 26.30 -15.43
C GLN A 226 -28.39 25.84 -14.09
N VAL A 227 -28.73 24.55 -13.96
CA VAL A 227 -29.23 23.97 -12.71
C VAL A 227 -28.19 24.08 -11.60
N THR A 228 -26.92 23.76 -11.90
CA THR A 228 -25.85 23.85 -10.91
C THR A 228 -25.63 25.30 -10.46
N ARG A 229 -25.67 26.28 -11.37
CA ARG A 229 -25.58 27.70 -11.01
C ARG A 229 -26.70 28.15 -10.08
N ARG A 230 -27.96 27.81 -10.40
CA ARG A 230 -29.12 28.16 -9.56
C ARG A 230 -28.97 27.59 -8.14
N MET A 231 -28.54 26.34 -8.02
CA MET A 231 -28.31 25.70 -6.72
C MET A 231 -27.23 26.43 -5.89
N TRP A 232 -26.16 26.90 -6.53
CA TRP A 232 -25.09 27.66 -5.85
C TRP A 232 -25.51 29.08 -5.45
N ASP A 233 -26.41 29.71 -6.20
CA ASP A 233 -26.93 31.03 -5.88
C ASP A 233 -27.92 30.95 -4.71
N GLU A 234 -28.80 29.94 -4.68
CA GLU A 234 -29.68 29.66 -3.52
C GLU A 234 -28.90 29.41 -2.22
N ILE A 235 -27.80 28.64 -2.28
CA ILE A 235 -26.95 28.40 -1.11
C ILE A 235 -26.29 29.71 -0.64
N ARG A 236 -25.91 30.61 -1.55
CA ARG A 236 -25.33 31.91 -1.21
C ARG A 236 -26.37 32.82 -0.56
N GLU A 237 -27.59 32.86 -1.07
CA GLU A 237 -28.71 33.60 -0.47
C GLU A 237 -29.06 33.09 0.94
N ARG A 238 -29.05 31.77 1.14
CA ARG A 238 -29.24 31.18 2.47
C ARG A 238 -28.12 31.58 3.45
N LYS A 239 -26.87 31.65 2.99
CA LYS A 239 -25.74 32.09 3.83
C LYS A 239 -25.79 33.58 4.15
N THR A 240 -26.18 34.45 3.20
CA THR A 240 -26.29 35.89 3.44
C THR A 240 -27.48 36.26 4.32
N SER A 241 -28.61 35.56 4.20
CA SER A 241 -29.78 35.71 5.09
C SER A 241 -29.48 35.23 6.51
N THR A 242 -28.79 34.09 6.66
CA THR A 242 -28.39 33.56 7.98
C THR A 242 -27.31 34.41 8.65
N GLY A 243 -26.37 34.98 7.88
CA GLY A 243 -25.34 35.89 8.39
C GLY A 243 -25.89 37.24 8.88
N ARG A 244 -27.00 37.71 8.28
CA ARG A 244 -27.65 38.97 8.68
C ARG A 244 -28.45 38.84 9.98
N CYS A 245 -28.90 37.63 10.35
CA CYS A 245 -29.60 37.36 11.61
C CYS A 245 -28.68 37.16 12.84
N ARG A 246 -27.35 37.12 12.67
CA ARG A 246 -26.38 37.01 13.78
C ARG A 246 -25.72 38.33 14.17
N ALA A 247 -26.03 39.42 13.48
CA ALA A 247 -25.43 40.74 13.67
C ALA A 247 -26.41 41.80 14.20
N ALA A 248 -27.61 41.39 14.61
CA ALA A 248 -28.58 42.17 15.36
C ALA A 248 -28.86 41.45 16.69
#